data_AF-A0A4S3PQ50-F1
#
_entry.id   AF-A0A4S3PQ50-F1
#
_cell.length_a   1.000
_cell.length_b   1.000
_cell.length_c   1.000
_cell.angle_alpha   90.00
_cell.angle_beta   90.00
_cell.angle_gamma   90.00
#
_symmetry.space_group_name_H-M   'P 1'
#
loop_
_entity.id
_entity.type
_entity.pdbx_description
1 polymer ?
#
loop_
_entity_poly.entity_id
_entity_poly.type
_entity_poly.pdbx_seq_one_letter_code
_entity_poly.pdbx_strand_id
1 'polypeptide(L)'
;MTFNEVMALIMPSFIAVLFYSKLTNNSFKVFQNISYLAFFMVTTNCICYVILLLLKVEQVIFTIQFTVKYCLLAICIATVIVIVYRFIELNIKINFKVETVNEKEDE
;
A
#
# COMPACT_ATOMS: atom_id res chain seq x y z
N MET A 1 -11.33 19.69 -8.30
CA MET A 1 -10.86 18.81 -7.23
C MET A 1 -10.42 19.69 -6.07
N THR A 2 -11.04 19.58 -4.91
CA THR A 2 -10.65 20.39 -3.73
C THR A 2 -9.37 19.83 -3.10
N PHE A 3 -8.61 20.66 -2.36
CA PHE A 3 -7.41 20.22 -1.65
C PHE A 3 -7.67 18.99 -0.75
N ASN A 4 -8.85 18.91 -0.16
CA ASN A 4 -9.28 17.79 0.69
C ASN A 4 -9.41 16.48 -0.09
N GLU A 5 -9.93 16.53 -1.31
CA GLU A 5 -10.05 15.35 -2.19
C GLU A 5 -8.67 14.85 -2.63
N VAL A 6 -7.77 15.77 -2.98
CA VAL A 6 -6.39 15.43 -3.35
C VAL A 6 -5.67 14.81 -2.15
N MET A 7 -5.80 15.39 -0.95
CA MET A 7 -5.22 14.83 0.26
C MET A 7 -5.80 13.46 0.61
N ALA A 8 -7.08 13.22 0.36
CA ALA A 8 -7.71 11.92 0.61
C ALA A 8 -7.13 10.79 -0.22
N LEU A 9 -6.61 11.09 -1.41
CA LEU A 9 -5.94 10.11 -2.28
C LEU A 9 -4.49 9.85 -1.86
N ILE A 10 -3.85 10.84 -1.22
CA ILE A 10 -2.41 10.85 -0.94
C ILE A 10 -2.09 10.40 0.49
N MET A 11 -2.79 10.93 1.50
CA MET A 11 -2.55 10.66 2.92
C MET A 11 -2.51 9.16 3.28
N PRO A 12 -3.47 8.32 2.85
CA PRO A 12 -3.44 6.90 3.17
C PRO A 12 -2.16 6.21 2.70
N SER A 13 -1.64 6.62 1.54
CA SER A 13 -0.41 6.10 0.95
C SER A 13 0.83 6.52 1.75
N PHE A 14 0.88 7.77 2.23
CA PHE A 14 1.93 8.21 3.14
C PHE A 14 1.93 7.42 4.46
N ILE A 15 0.74 7.20 5.04
CA ILE A 15 0.58 6.40 6.25
C ILE A 15 1.08 4.97 6.01
N ALA A 16 0.76 4.38 4.85
CA ALA A 16 1.24 3.05 4.47
C ALA A 16 2.76 2.96 4.35
N VAL A 17 3.42 3.94 3.73
CA VAL A 17 4.88 3.99 3.65
C VAL A 17 5.51 4.10 5.04
N LEU A 18 4.97 4.97 5.90
CA LEU A 18 5.45 5.12 7.28
C LEU A 18 5.29 3.83 8.08
N PHE A 19 4.14 3.15 7.92
CA PHE A 19 3.88 1.87 8.57
C PHE A 19 4.82 0.77 8.06
N TYR A 20 5.04 0.71 6.75
CA TYR A 20 5.98 -0.23 6.13
C TYR A 20 7.42 -0.01 6.60
N SER A 21 7.87 1.25 6.65
CA SER A 21 9.17 1.64 7.21
C SER A 21 9.34 1.18 8.66
N LYS A 22 8.31 1.40 9.49
CA LYS A 22 8.30 0.95 10.88
C LYS A 22 8.33 -0.58 11.02
N LEU A 23 7.61 -1.30 10.17
CA LEU A 23 7.59 -2.77 10.17
C LEU A 23 8.90 -3.40 9.71
N THR A 24 9.58 -2.77 8.76
CA THR A 24 10.84 -3.28 8.21
C THR A 24 12.06 -2.83 9.00
N ASN A 25 11.91 -1.89 9.93
CA ASN A 25 12.98 -1.27 10.72
C ASN A 25 14.14 -0.73 9.85
N ASN A 26 13.84 -0.42 8.59
CA ASN A 26 14.81 -0.02 7.57
C ASN A 26 14.68 1.47 7.26
N SER A 27 15.81 2.17 7.21
CA SER A 27 15.87 3.50 6.61
C SER A 27 15.99 3.35 5.09
N PHE A 28 14.88 3.51 4.39
CA PHE A 28 14.87 3.48 2.93
C PHE A 28 15.54 4.74 2.35
N LYS A 29 16.20 4.57 1.20
CA LYS A 29 16.66 5.71 0.39
C LYS A 29 15.46 6.51 -0.11
N VAL A 30 15.62 7.82 -0.32
CA VAL A 30 14.54 8.72 -0.78
C VAL A 30 13.83 8.19 -2.04
N PHE A 31 14.59 7.71 -3.03
CA PHE A 31 14.05 7.13 -4.26
C PHE A 31 13.21 5.85 -4.03
N GLN A 32 13.59 5.02 -3.05
CA GLN A 32 12.82 3.83 -2.69
C GLN A 32 11.50 4.23 -2.01
N ASN A 33 11.51 5.24 -1.14
CA ASN A 33 10.29 5.76 -0.53
C ASN A 33 9.31 6.31 -1.56
N ILE A 34 9.79 7.04 -2.57
CA ILE A 34 8.93 7.54 -3.66
C ILE A 34 8.31 6.37 -4.44
N SER A 35 9.10 5.34 -4.71
CA SER A 35 8.63 4.15 -5.43
C SER A 35 7.55 3.40 -4.65
N TYR A 36 7.78 3.18 -3.34
CA TYR A 36 6.77 2.57 -2.46
C TYR A 36 5.52 3.44 -2.33
N LEU A 37 5.68 4.76 -2.25
CA LEU A 37 4.56 5.69 -2.18
C LEU A 37 3.70 5.62 -3.45
N ALA A 38 4.31 5.64 -4.63
CA ALA A 38 3.61 5.49 -5.90
C ALA A 38 2.91 4.13 -5.99
N PHE A 39 3.59 3.04 -5.59
CA PHE A 39 3.02 1.70 -5.58
C PHE A 39 1.79 1.60 -4.67
N PHE A 40 1.91 2.02 -3.40
CA PHE A 40 0.81 1.99 -2.43
C PHE A 40 -0.33 2.93 -2.84
N MET A 41 -0.02 4.08 -3.45
CA MET A 41 -1.03 5.00 -3.94
C MET A 41 -1.87 4.37 -5.06
N VAL A 42 -1.23 3.74 -6.05
CA VAL A 42 -1.94 3.10 -7.15
C VAL A 42 -2.76 1.92 -6.65
N THR A 43 -2.16 1.02 -5.85
CA THR A 43 -2.87 -0.17 -5.34
C THR A 43 -4.02 0.18 -4.42
N THR A 44 -3.81 1.06 -3.44
CA THR A 44 -4.85 1.44 -2.48
C THR A 44 -6.03 2.09 -3.19
N ASN A 45 -5.78 3.10 -4.04
CA ASN A 45 -6.86 3.79 -4.75
C ASN A 45 -7.57 2.87 -5.76
N CYS A 46 -6.84 1.97 -6.43
CA CYS A 46 -7.43 0.99 -7.33
C CYS A 46 -8.39 0.04 -6.59
N ILE A 47 -7.97 -0.53 -5.46
CA ILE A 47 -8.82 -1.42 -4.66
C ILE A 47 -10.03 -0.67 -4.10
N CYS A 48 -9.84 0.55 -3.58
CA CYS A 48 -10.94 1.38 -3.11
C CYS A 48 -11.95 1.65 -4.23
N TYR A 49 -11.48 1.94 -5.45
CA TYR A 49 -12.34 2.18 -6.60
C TYR A 49 -13.14 0.93 -6.99
N VAL A 50 -12.50 -0.25 -7.00
CA VAL A 50 -13.19 -1.53 -7.26
C VAL A 50 -14.28 -1.79 -6.21
N ILE A 51 -14.01 -1.52 -4.92
CA ILE A 51 -15.00 -1.68 -3.85
C ILE A 51 -16.20 -0.75 -4.07
N LEU A 52 -15.95 0.52 -4.41
CA LEU A 52 -17.00 1.49 -4.69
C LEU A 52 -17.87 1.08 -5.88
N LEU A 53 -17.24 0.57 -6.95
CA LEU A 53 -17.93 0.06 -8.13
C LEU A 53 -18.82 -1.14 -7.80
N LEU A 54 -18.33 -2.09 -7.00
CA LEU A 54 -19.10 -3.27 -6.58
C LEU A 54 -20.29 -2.91 -5.68
N LEU A 55 -20.14 -1.92 -4.81
CA LEU A 55 -21.20 -1.46 -3.93
C LEU A 55 -22.27 -0.62 -4.66
N LYS A 56 -22.11 -0.39 -5.97
CA LYS A 56 -23.00 0.46 -6.80
C LYS A 56 -23.29 1.82 -6.15
N VAL A 57 -22.30 2.35 -5.42
CA VAL A 57 -22.40 3.69 -4.83
C VAL A 57 -22.13 4.69 -5.94
N GLU A 58 -23.14 4.91 -6.77
CA GLU A 58 -23.03 5.78 -7.96
C GLU A 58 -23.09 7.28 -7.64
N GLN A 59 -23.17 7.69 -6.37
CA GLN A 59 -23.51 9.07 -6.06
C GLN A 59 -22.55 9.75 -5.08
N VAL A 60 -21.98 10.83 -5.61
CA VAL A 60 -21.25 11.93 -4.95
C VAL A 60 -19.87 11.59 -4.41
N ILE A 61 -18.94 11.33 -5.34
CA ILE A 61 -17.48 11.20 -5.13
C ILE A 61 -16.86 12.46 -4.45
N PHE A 62 -17.63 13.53 -4.22
CA PHE A 62 -17.14 14.85 -3.84
C PHE A 62 -17.87 15.50 -2.65
N THR A 63 -18.52 14.73 -1.77
CA THR A 63 -18.99 15.27 -0.48
C THR A 63 -17.96 15.03 0.62
N ILE A 64 -17.85 15.98 1.56
CA ILE A 64 -16.93 15.88 2.71
C ILE A 64 -17.16 14.58 3.50
N GLN A 65 -18.42 14.17 3.69
CA GLN A 65 -18.76 12.93 4.39
C GLN A 65 -18.26 11.69 3.63
N PHE A 66 -18.34 11.68 2.30
CA PHE A 66 -17.79 10.62 1.48
C PHE A 66 -16.26 10.59 1.59
N THR A 67 -15.59 11.74 1.48
CA THR A 67 -14.13 11.85 1.58
C THR A 67 -13.60 11.29 2.89
N VAL A 68 -14.25 11.57 4.03
CA VAL A 68 -13.82 11.04 5.34
C VAL A 68 -13.99 9.52 5.41
N LYS A 69 -15.12 8.98 4.95
CA LYS A 69 -15.36 7.52 4.94
C LYS A 69 -14.39 6.82 3.98
N TYR A 70 -14.11 7.42 2.83
CA TYR A 70 -13.14 6.94 1.87
C TYR A 70 -11.73 6.90 2.46
N CYS A 71 -11.30 7.97 3.14
CA CYS A 71 -10.00 8.00 3.82
C CYS A 71 -9.83 6.86 4.83
N LEU A 72 -10.85 6.61 5.66
CA LEU A 72 -10.81 5.52 6.63
C LEU A 72 -10.71 4.15 5.95
N LEU A 73 -11.51 3.93 4.90
CA LEU A 73 -11.45 2.71 4.10
C LEU A 73 -10.08 2.52 3.45
N ALA A 74 -9.54 3.59 2.85
CA ALA A 74 -8.24 3.60 2.19
C ALA A 74 -7.10 3.30 3.18
N ILE A 75 -7.13 3.84 4.40
CA ILE A 75 -6.13 3.54 5.44
C ILE A 75 -6.19 2.05 5.85
N CYS A 76 -7.38 1.50 6.04
CA CYS A 76 -7.56 0.08 6.35
C CYS A 76 -6.99 -0.80 5.23
N ILE A 77 -7.35 -0.52 3.98
CA ILE A 77 -6.85 -1.25 2.81
C ILE A 77 -5.34 -1.11 2.69
N ALA A 78 -4.80 0.10 2.84
CA ALA A 78 -3.37 0.33 2.73
C ALA A 78 -2.58 -0.43 3.80
N THR A 79 -3.12 -0.55 5.02
CA THR A 79 -2.52 -1.35 6.09
C THR A 79 -2.50 -2.84 5.73
N VAL A 80 -3.60 -3.37 5.18
CA VAL A 80 -3.67 -4.76 4.68
C VAL A 80 -2.65 -4.98 3.55
N ILE A 81 -2.57 -4.07 2.58
CA ILE A 81 -1.59 -4.14 1.49
C ILE A 81 -0.17 -4.20 2.04
N VAL A 82 0.18 -3.35 3.02
CA VAL A 82 1.52 -3.32 3.62
C VAL A 82 1.86 -4.67 4.27
N ILE A 83 0.92 -5.26 5.03
CA ILE A 83 1.13 -6.56 5.67
C ILE A 83 1.35 -7.66 4.62
N VAL A 84 0.48 -7.72 3.60
CA VAL A 84 0.58 -8.71 2.52
C VAL A 84 1.87 -8.54 1.74
N TYR A 85 2.24 -7.31 1.40
CA TYR A 85 3.49 -7.01 0.69
C TYR A 85 4.70 -7.49 1.49
N ARG A 86 4.74 -7.23 2.81
CA ARG A 86 5.83 -7.69 3.66
C ARG A 86 5.88 -9.22 3.76
N PHE A 87 4.74 -9.88 3.81
CA PHE A 87 4.67 -11.35 3.82
C PHE A 87 5.25 -11.94 2.53
N ILE A 88 4.88 -11.39 1.37
CA ILE A 88 5.43 -11.79 0.07
C ILE A 88 6.93 -11.56 0.01
N GLU A 89 7.40 -10.38 0.42
CA GLU A 89 8.83 -10.04 0.45
C GLU A 89 9.64 -11.02 1.29
N LEU A 90 9.15 -11.38 2.48
CA LEU A 90 9.80 -12.35 3.35
C LEU A 90 9.84 -13.75 2.73
N ASN A 91 8.74 -14.20 2.12
CA ASN A 91 8.70 -15.51 1.44
C ASN A 91 9.68 -15.57 0.26
N ILE A 92 9.73 -14.53 -0.57
CA ILE A 92 10.70 -14.44 -1.67
C ILE A 92 12.12 -14.50 -1.12
N LYS A 93 12.42 -13.75 -0.06
CA LYS A 93 13.74 -13.73 0.57
C LYS A 93 14.15 -15.08 1.14
N ILE A 94 13.21 -15.83 1.72
CA ILE A 94 13.45 -17.18 2.23
C ILE A 94 13.74 -18.14 1.08
N ASN A 95 12.92 -18.15 0.02
CA ASN A 95 13.12 -19.04 -1.13
C ASN A 95 14.49 -18.83 -1.79
N PHE A 96 14.88 -17.57 -2.07
CA PHE A 96 16.20 -17.27 -2.63
C PHE A 96 17.35 -17.73 -1.71
N LYS A 97 17.19 -17.63 -0.40
CA LYS A 97 18.20 -18.09 0.55
C LYS A 97 18.33 -19.62 0.55
N VAL A 98 17.23 -20.35 0.36
CA VAL A 98 17.26 -21.83 0.27
C VAL A 98 17.93 -22.27 -1.04
N GLU A 99 17.58 -21.65 -2.17
CA GLU A 99 18.19 -21.96 -3.47
C GLU A 99 19.70 -21.74 -3.47
N THR A 100 20.18 -20.62 -2.92
CA THR A 100 21.62 -20.30 -2.84
C THR A 100 22.42 -21.15 -1.85
N VAL A 101 21.75 -21.81 -0.89
CA VAL A 101 22.42 -22.78 0.01
C VAL A 101 22.54 -24.13 -0.69
N ASN A 102 21.49 -24.59 -1.38
CA ASN A 102 21.53 -25.84 -2.13
C ASN A 102 22.58 -25.80 -3.26
N GLU A 103 22.71 -24.70 -3.99
CA GLU A 103 23.76 -24.54 -5.02
C GLU A 103 25.19 -24.68 -4.48
N LYS A 104 25.42 -24.43 -3.19
CA LYS A 104 26.74 -24.56 -2.55
C LYS A 104 27.00 -25.94 -1.94
N GLU A 105 25.96 -26.73 -1.72
CA GLU A 105 26.10 -28.12 -1.25
C GLU A 105 26.29 -29.09 -2.43
N ASP A 106 25.93 -28.67 -3.65
CA ASP A 106 26.07 -29.43 -4.89
C ASP A 106 27.39 -29.12 -5.67
N GLU A 107 28.26 -28.24 -5.16
CA GLU A 107 29.64 -28.00 -5.65
C GLU A 107 30.70 -28.69 -4.77
#